data_AF-A0A965R0E3-F1
#
_entry.id   AF-A0A965R0E3-F1
#
_cell.length_a   1.000
_cell.length_b   1.000
_cell.length_c   1.000
_cell.angle_alpha   90.00
_cell.angle_beta   90.00
_cell.angle_gamma   90.00
#
_symmetry.space_group_name_H-M   'P 1'
#
loop_
_entity.id
_entity.type
_entity.pdbx_description
1 polymer ?
#
loop_
_entity_poly.entity_id
_entity_poly.type
_entity_poly.pdbx_seq_one_letter_code
_entity_poly.pdbx_strand_id
1 'polypeptide(L)' 'LQGNITTGADAHAIAFNSDGTKAYVTNQGAGNVSVVDVATHTVSQTISVGSKPNGIAFKQ' A
#
# COMPACT_ATOMS: atom_id res chain seq x y z
N LEU A 1 -7.19 3.67 18.08
CA LEU A 1 -7.09 4.07 16.67
C LEU A 1 -8.15 3.27 15.92
N GLN A 2 -9.23 3.91 15.46
CA GLN A 2 -10.35 3.20 14.83
C GLN A 2 -10.40 3.55 13.34
N GLY A 3 -10.44 2.52 12.50
CA GLY A 3 -10.64 2.64 11.07
C GLY A 3 -9.92 1.52 10.33
N ASN A 4 -10.68 0.74 9.57
CA ASN A 4 -10.14 -0.06 8.48
C ASN A 4 -9.81 0.88 7.32
N ILE A 5 -8.60 0.78 6.76
CA ILE A 5 -8.25 1.46 5.50
C ILE A 5 -8.46 0.45 4.38
N THR A 6 -9.44 0.69 3.52
CA THR A 6 -9.69 -0.15 2.35
C THR A 6 -8.64 0.12 1.27
N THR A 7 -7.82 -0.88 0.93
CA THR A 7 -6.84 -0.84 -0.16
C THR A 7 -7.38 -1.56 -1.41
N GLY A 8 -6.65 -2.52 -1.98
CA GLY A 8 -7.10 -3.37 -3.08
C GLY A 8 -7.39 -4.80 -2.62
N ALA A 9 -7.97 -5.59 -3.52
CA ALA A 9 -8.27 -6.99 -3.28
C ALA A 9 -7.00 -7.82 -2.99
N ASP A 10 -7.08 -8.70 -1.98
CA ASP A 10 -6.01 -9.60 -1.54
C ASP A 10 -4.70 -8.85 -1.20
N ALA A 11 -4.79 -7.91 -0.26
CA ALA A 11 -3.64 -7.20 0.30
C ALA A 11 -2.66 -8.18 0.96
N HIS A 12 -1.36 -8.06 0.65
CA HIS A 12 -0.36 -9.06 1.05
C HIS A 12 0.79 -8.51 1.90
N ALA A 13 1.46 -7.44 1.46
CA ALA A 13 2.57 -6.83 2.18
C ALA A 13 2.41 -5.31 2.31
N ILE A 14 3.10 -4.72 3.28
CA ILE A 14 3.16 -3.29 3.53
C ILE A 14 4.61 -2.84 3.76
N ALA A 15 5.00 -1.68 3.21
CA ALA A 15 6.24 -1.00 3.54
C ALA A 15 6.01 0.51 3.68
N PHE A 16 6.80 1.15 4.55
CA PHE A 16 6.77 2.60 4.72
C PHE A 16 7.94 3.24 3.99
N ASN A 17 7.73 4.46 3.50
CA ASN A 17 8.84 5.28 3.03
C ASN A 17 9.72 5.74 4.22
N SER A 18 10.87 6.35 3.91
CA SER A 18 11.90 6.69 4.90
C SER A 18 11.44 7.63 6.02
N ASP A 19 10.50 8.53 5.74
CA ASP A 19 9.95 9.47 6.73
C ASP A 19 8.65 8.98 7.40
N GLY A 20 8.14 7.80 7.01
CA GLY A 20 6.93 7.20 7.57
C GLY A 20 5.63 7.91 7.20
N THR A 21 5.64 8.92 6.31
CA THR A 21 4.44 9.67 5.92
C THR A 21 3.53 8.88 4.97
N LYS A 22 4.09 7.88 4.27
CA LYS A 22 3.37 7.04 3.32
C LYS A 22 3.61 5.56 3.61
N ALA A 23 2.54 4.78 3.55
CA ALA A 23 2.61 3.33 3.49
C ALA A 23 2.22 2.82 2.11
N TYR A 24 2.84 1.74 1.66
CA TYR A 24 2.62 1.15 0.34
C TYR A 24 2.20 -0.29 0.54
N VAL A 25 1.01 -0.64 0.08
CA VAL A 25 0.39 -1.95 0.28
C VAL A 25 0.28 -2.67 -1.06
N THR A 26 0.89 -3.85 -1.19
CA THR A 26 0.73 -4.70 -2.36
C THR A 26 -0.61 -5.41 -2.31
N ASN A 27 -1.37 -5.37 -3.41
CA ASN A 27 -2.67 -6.02 -3.53
C ASN A 27 -2.60 -7.07 -4.65
N GLN A 28 -2.41 -8.35 -4.27
CA GLN A 28 -2.16 -9.44 -5.21
C GLN A 28 -3.32 -9.64 -6.19
N GLY A 29 -4.54 -9.63 -5.67
CA GLY A 29 -5.77 -9.88 -6.43
C GLY A 29 -6.12 -8.70 -7.34
N ALA A 30 -5.79 -7.48 -6.94
CA ALA A 30 -6.05 -6.28 -7.74
C ALA A 30 -4.91 -5.94 -8.73
N GLY A 31 -3.74 -6.57 -8.60
CA GLY A 31 -2.60 -6.32 -9.48
C GLY A 31 -2.01 -4.91 -9.36
N ASN A 32 -2.12 -4.31 -8.18
CA ASN A 32 -1.72 -2.93 -7.93
C ASN A 32 -1.10 -2.73 -6.54
N VAL A 33 -0.56 -1.54 -6.30
CA VAL A 33 -0.10 -1.06 -5.00
C VAL A 33 -0.95 0.13 -4.57
N SER A 34 -1.48 0.11 -3.35
CA SER A 34 -2.12 1.27 -2.74
C SER A 34 -1.10 2.10 -1.97
N VAL A 35 -1.10 3.41 -2.17
CA VAL A 35 -0.30 4.37 -1.39
C VAL A 35 -1.20 5.03 -0.35
N VAL A 36 -0.98 4.71 0.91
CA VAL A 36 -1.72 5.24 2.05
C VAL A 36 -1.01 6.46 2.60
N ASP A 37 -1.73 7.56 2.75
CA ASP A 37 -1.32 8.70 3.56
C ASP A 37 -1.58 8.37 5.04
N VAL A 38 -0.51 8.36 5.83
CA VAL A 38 -0.56 7.88 7.22
C VAL A 38 -1.24 8.89 8.14
N ALA A 39 -1.11 10.20 7.88
CA ALA A 39 -1.68 11.24 8.73
C ALA A 39 -3.22 11.28 8.62
N THR A 40 -3.73 11.07 7.41
CA THR A 40 -5.17 11.14 7.11
C THR A 40 -5.86 9.78 7.14
N HIS A 41 -5.09 8.68 7.19
CA HIS A 41 -5.59 7.31 7.09
C HIS A 41 -6.39 7.05 5.80
N THR A 42 -5.94 7.60 4.67
CA THR A 42 -6.62 7.46 3.38
C THR A 42 -5.70 6.90 2.30
N VAL A 43 -6.27 6.22 1.30
CA VAL A 43 -5.53 5.85 0.08
C VAL A 43 -5.39 7.09 -0.80
N SER A 44 -4.17 7.62 -0.87
CA SER A 44 -3.82 8.80 -1.66
C SER A 44 -3.57 8.49 -3.14
N GLN A 45 -3.19 7.24 -3.47
CA GLN A 45 -2.90 6.83 -4.84
C GLN A 45 -3.02 5.31 -5.00
N THR A 46 -3.28 4.86 -6.23
CA THR A 46 -3.17 3.45 -6.65
C THR A 46 -2.24 3.36 -7.85
N ILE A 47 -1.29 2.41 -7.82
CA ILE A 47 -0.27 2.20 -8.85
C ILE A 47 -0.45 0.80 -9.43
N SER A 48 -0.78 0.70 -10.72
CA SER A 48 -0.84 -0.60 -11.42
C SER A 48 0.57 -1.18 -11.60
N VAL A 49 0.75 -2.44 -11.21
CA VAL A 49 2.07 -3.12 -11.30
C VAL A 49 2.00 -4.47 -12.00
N GLY A 50 0.79 -4.97 -12.32
CA GLY A 50 0.60 -6.23 -13.02
C GLY A 50 0.25 -7.39 -12.08
N SER A 51 0.48 -8.62 -12.52
CA SER A 51 -0.05 -9.79 -11.81
C SER A 51 0.61 -10.02 -10.45
N LYS A 52 -0.21 -10.20 -9.41
CA LYS A 52 0.16 -10.71 -8.08
C LYS A 52 1.41 -10.06 -7.45
N PRO A 53 1.45 -8.72 -7.28
CA PRO A 53 2.52 -8.11 -6.50
C PRO A 53 2.54 -8.66 -5.08
N ASN A 54 3.70 -9.16 -4.65
CA ASN A 54 3.84 -9.84 -3.37
C ASN A 54 4.61 -8.97 -2.36
N GLY A 55 5.95 -8.95 -2.43
CA GLY A 55 6.79 -8.15 -1.54
C GLY A 55 6.99 -6.71 -2.02
N ILE A 56 7.32 -5.82 -1.08
CA ILE A 56 7.69 -4.43 -1.35
C ILE A 56 8.78 -3.99 -0.39
N ALA A 57 9.75 -3.22 -0.88
CA ALA A 57 10.84 -2.66 -0.09
C ALA A 57 11.22 -1.28 -0.61
N PHE A 58 11.66 -0.42 0.30
CA PHE A 58 12.31 0.83 -0.04
C PHE A 58 13.82 0.64 0.02
N LYS A 59 14.51 1.26 -0.93
CA LYS A 59 15.96 1.41 -0.84
C LYS A 59 16.27 2.35 0.33
N GLN A 60 17.26 1.97 1.14
CA GLN A 60 17.83 2.82 2.19
C GLN A 60 18.93 3.73 1.62
#